data_AF-D2KZY5-F1
#
_entry.id   AF-D2KZY5-F1
#
_cell.length_a   1.000
_cell.length_b   1.000
_cell.length_c   1.000
_cell.angle_alpha   90.00
_cell.angle_beta   90.00
_cell.angle_gamma   90.00
#
_symmetry.space_group_name_H-M   'P 1'
#
loop_
_entity.id
_entity.type
_entity.pdbx_description
1 polymer ?
#
loop_
_entity_poly.entity_id
_entity_poly.type
_entity_poly.pdbx_seq_one_letter_code
_entity_poly.pdbx_strand_id
1 'polypeptide(L)'
;LKLNGSYISLILAVQIAYLVQAVRAAGRCDAVFRGFSDCLLRLGDNMANYPQDLDDKRNLQTICAYWDDFHACTLTALTDCQEGATDLWEKLRRESKNLDFQGSLFE
;
A
#
# COMPACT_ATOMS: atom_id res chain seq x y z
N LEU A 1 -6.60 -10.89 47.61
CA LEU A 1 -7.24 -9.74 46.94
C LEU A 1 -8.43 -10.23 46.12
N LYS A 2 -9.67 -9.81 46.42
CA LYS A 2 -10.80 -10.03 45.50
C LYS A 2 -10.85 -8.86 44.53
N LEU A 3 -10.57 -9.11 43.26
CA LEU A 3 -10.78 -8.11 42.21
C LEU A 3 -12.27 -7.79 42.14
N ASN A 4 -12.63 -6.56 42.49
CA ASN A 4 -14.01 -6.08 42.43
C ASN A 4 -14.49 -6.10 40.97
N GLY A 5 -15.78 -6.33 40.71
CA GLY A 5 -16.33 -6.42 39.35
C GLY A 5 -16.02 -5.19 38.48
N SER A 6 -15.88 -4.02 39.11
CA SER A 6 -15.42 -2.78 38.48
C SER A 6 -13.99 -2.87 37.90
N TYR A 7 -13.06 -3.50 38.61
CA TYR A 7 -11.68 -3.68 38.11
C TYR A 7 -11.62 -4.61 36.91
N ILE A 8 -12.43 -5.68 36.91
CA ILE A 8 -12.51 -6.61 35.78
C ILE A 8 -13.06 -5.87 34.54
N SER A 9 -14.10 -5.05 34.72
CA SER A 9 -14.67 -4.25 33.64
C SER A 9 -13.66 -3.25 33.05
N LEU A 10 -12.84 -2.61 33.90
CA LEU A 10 -11.80 -1.68 33.46
C LEU A 10 -10.69 -2.38 32.68
N ILE A 11 -10.23 -3.55 33.16
CA ILE A 11 -9.20 -4.34 32.48
C ILE A 11 -9.69 -4.76 31.09
N LEU A 12 -10.92 -5.25 30.99
CA LEU A 12 -11.53 -5.64 29.72
C LEU A 12 -11.65 -4.44 28.76
N ALA A 13 -12.07 -3.27 29.25
CA ALA A 13 -12.16 -2.07 28.43
C ALA A 13 -10.80 -1.65 27.86
N VAL A 14 -9.74 -1.72 28.66
CA VAL A 14 -8.37 -1.41 28.21
C VAL A 14 -7.89 -2.42 27.16
N GLN A 15 -8.12 -3.72 27.38
CA GLN A 15 -7.75 -4.76 26.41
C GLN A 15 -8.50 -4.59 25.09
N ILE A 16 -9.80 -4.29 25.14
CA ILE A 16 -10.60 -4.02 23.93
C ILE A 16 -10.08 -2.78 23.21
N ALA A 17 -9.77 -1.69 23.93
CA ALA A 17 -9.24 -0.47 23.33
C ALA A 17 -7.90 -0.71 22.61
N TYR A 18 -7.01 -1.50 23.21
CA TYR A 18 -5.75 -1.90 22.61
C TYR A 18 -5.94 -2.73 21.33
N LEU A 19 -6.81 -3.75 21.38
CA LEU A 19 -7.12 -4.58 20.21
C LEU A 19 -7.72 -3.75 19.06
N VAL A 20 -8.61 -2.80 19.38
CA VAL A 20 -9.21 -1.89 18.39
C VAL A 20 -8.15 -1.00 17.74
N GLN A 21 -7.17 -0.51 18.49
CA GLN A 21 -6.05 0.27 17.92
C GLN A 21 -5.18 -0.59 17.00
N ALA A 22 -4.85 -1.82 17.41
CA ALA A 22 -4.06 -2.74 16.59
C ALA A 22 -4.77 -3.09 15.27
N VAL A 23 -6.07 -3.38 15.31
CA VAL A 23 -6.87 -3.67 14.11
C VAL A 23 -6.95 -2.45 13.18
N ARG A 24 -7.10 -1.25 13.74
CA ARG A 24 -7.10 -0.01 12.95
C ARG A 24 -5.76 0.26 12.29
N ALA A 25 -4.65 0.00 12.97
CA ALA A 25 -3.32 0.14 12.39
C ALA A 25 -3.11 -0.84 11.22
N ALA A 26 -3.46 -2.12 11.40
CA ALA A 26 -3.40 -3.12 10.34
C ALA A 26 -4.27 -2.74 9.12
N GLY A 27 -5.51 -2.29 9.35
CA GLY A 27 -6.41 -1.88 8.29
C GLY A 27 -5.97 -0.63 7.50
N ARG A 28 -5.19 0.28 8.11
CA ARG A 28 -4.59 1.41 7.38
C ARG A 28 -3.49 0.93 6.42
N CYS A 29 -2.63 0.02 6.85
CA CYS A 29 -1.58 -0.52 5.99
C CYS A 29 -2.11 -1.43 4.86
N ASP A 30 -3.24 -2.14 5.06
CA ASP A 30 -3.92 -2.85 3.97
C ASP A 30 -4.45 -1.89 2.89
N ALA A 31 -4.97 -0.72 3.30
CA ALA A 31 -5.40 0.32 2.37
C ALA A 31 -4.22 0.94 1.59
N VAL A 32 -3.04 1.04 2.21
CA VAL A 32 -1.79 1.47 1.55
C VAL A 32 -1.42 0.53 0.40
N PHE A 33 -1.50 -0.80 0.59
CA PHE A 33 -1.19 -1.75 -0.47
C PHE A 33 -2.17 -1.66 -1.64
N ARG A 34 -3.47 -1.56 -1.35
CA ARG A 34 -4.48 -1.37 -2.39
C ARG A 34 -4.19 -0.08 -3.17
N GLY A 35 -3.96 1.03 -2.46
CA GLY A 35 -3.65 2.31 -3.09
C GLY A 35 -2.39 2.26 -3.96
N PHE A 36 -1.30 1.67 -3.45
CA PHE A 36 -0.07 1.48 -4.22
C PHE A 36 -0.26 0.60 -5.46
N SER A 37 -1.01 -0.50 -5.32
CA SER A 37 -1.32 -1.40 -6.43
C SER A 37 -2.17 -0.70 -7.50
N ASP A 38 -3.16 0.10 -7.09
CA ASP A 38 -3.97 0.90 -8.00
C ASP A 38 -3.10 1.91 -8.77
N CYS A 39 -2.10 2.53 -8.11
CA CYS A 39 -1.12 3.40 -8.78
C CYS A 39 -0.28 2.64 -9.83
N LEU A 40 0.20 1.45 -9.50
CA LEU A 40 0.97 0.60 -10.43
C LEU A 40 0.14 0.15 -11.63
N LEU A 41 -1.10 -0.29 -11.40
CA LEU A 41 -2.01 -0.71 -12.46
C LEU A 41 -2.30 0.45 -13.41
N ARG A 42 -2.57 1.64 -12.88
CA ARG A 42 -2.80 2.84 -13.70
C ARG A 42 -1.60 3.21 -14.56
N LEU A 43 -0.38 3.10 -14.01
CA LEU A 43 0.84 3.27 -14.81
C LEU A 43 0.93 2.20 -15.91
N GLY A 44 0.72 0.94 -15.55
CA GLY A 44 0.72 -0.18 -16.49
C GLY A 44 -0.25 0.04 -17.63
N ASP A 45 -1.47 0.48 -17.34
CA ASP A 45 -2.49 0.81 -18.34
C ASP A 45 -2.06 1.98 -19.24
N ASN A 46 -1.46 3.03 -18.68
CA ASN A 46 -0.93 4.14 -19.47
C ASN A 46 0.19 3.69 -20.43
N MET A 47 1.06 2.79 -19.97
CA MET A 47 2.15 2.23 -20.78
C MET A 47 1.64 1.21 -21.82
N ALA A 48 0.62 0.42 -21.49
CA ALA A 48 0.00 -0.52 -22.41
C ALA A 48 -0.76 0.19 -23.54
N ASN A 49 -1.32 1.38 -23.25
CA ASN A 49 -2.03 2.23 -24.22
C ASN A 49 -1.16 3.39 -24.73
N TYR A 50 0.16 3.24 -24.68
CA TYR A 50 1.10 4.29 -25.02
C TYR A 50 0.96 4.71 -26.50
N PRO A 51 0.80 6.01 -26.82
CA PRO A 51 0.65 6.47 -28.21
C PRO A 51 1.90 6.18 -29.04
N GLN A 52 1.73 5.52 -30.19
CA GLN A 52 2.85 5.02 -31.00
C GLN A 52 3.40 6.06 -32.01
N ASP A 53 2.73 7.20 -32.17
CA ASP A 53 2.98 8.21 -33.20
C ASP A 53 3.50 9.56 -32.65
N LEU A 54 4.19 9.49 -31.50
CA LEU A 54 4.82 10.65 -30.88
C LEU A 54 6.23 10.88 -31.43
N ASP A 55 6.61 12.14 -31.64
CA ASP A 55 8.02 12.51 -31.83
C ASP A 55 8.78 12.44 -30.50
N ASP A 56 10.11 12.42 -30.55
CA ASP A 56 10.99 12.23 -29.39
C ASP A 56 10.69 13.17 -28.22
N LYS A 57 10.36 14.45 -28.50
CA LYS A 57 10.06 15.41 -27.45
C LYS A 57 8.73 15.09 -26.78
N ARG A 58 7.68 14.81 -27.57
CA ARG A 58 6.37 14.42 -27.03
C ARG A 58 6.42 13.07 -26.33
N ASN A 59 7.27 12.15 -26.78
CA ASN A 59 7.52 10.87 -26.13
C ASN A 59 8.02 11.07 -24.70
N LEU A 60 9.13 11.79 -24.55
CA LEU A 60 9.72 12.06 -23.24
C LEU A 60 8.74 12.80 -22.31
N GLN A 61 8.03 13.81 -22.83
CA GLN A 61 7.03 14.53 -22.04
C GLN A 61 5.90 13.63 -21.55
N THR A 62 5.44 12.69 -22.37
CA THR A 62 4.35 11.77 -22.04
C THR A 62 4.80 10.77 -20.98
N ILE A 63 5.99 10.17 -21.15
CA ILE A 63 6.58 9.27 -20.15
C ILE A 63 6.81 9.98 -18.82
N CYS A 64 7.36 11.20 -18.84
CA CYS A 64 7.55 11.98 -17.63
C CYS A 64 6.22 12.26 -16.92
N ALA A 65 5.17 12.62 -17.66
CA ALA A 65 3.84 12.86 -17.08
C ALA A 65 3.26 11.59 -16.41
N TYR A 66 3.37 10.43 -17.06
CA TYR A 66 2.94 9.16 -16.46
C TYR A 66 3.71 8.84 -15.19
N TRP A 67 5.00 9.20 -15.16
CA TRP A 67 5.86 8.97 -14.00
C TRP A 67 5.59 9.93 -12.84
N ASP A 68 5.34 11.20 -13.14
CA ASP A 68 4.93 12.20 -12.14
C ASP A 68 3.58 11.83 -11.51
N ASP A 69 2.61 11.39 -12.32
CA ASP A 69 1.30 10.92 -11.86
C ASP A 69 1.44 9.70 -10.93
N PHE A 70 2.25 8.72 -11.33
CA PHE A 70 2.52 7.54 -10.49
C PHE A 70 3.19 7.94 -9.18
N HIS A 71 4.17 8.85 -9.22
CA HIS A 71 4.91 9.29 -8.05
C HIS A 71 3.99 10.03 -7.06
N ALA A 72 3.14 10.94 -7.55
CA ALA A 72 2.16 11.65 -6.73
C ALA A 72 1.12 10.70 -6.10
N CYS A 73 0.64 9.71 -6.87
CA CYS A 73 -0.27 8.67 -6.41
C CYS A 73 0.36 7.83 -5.29
N THR A 74 1.59 7.36 -5.52
CA THR A 74 2.33 6.52 -4.57
C THR A 74 2.61 7.27 -3.27
N LEU A 75 3.04 8.54 -3.34
CA LEU A 75 3.28 9.34 -2.15
C LEU A 75 2.01 9.48 -1.31
N THR A 76 0.86 9.67 -1.95
CA THR A 76 -0.45 9.75 -1.28
C THR A 76 -0.89 8.40 -0.71
N ALA A 77 -0.61 7.30 -1.40
CA ALA A 77 -0.93 5.97 -0.91
C ALA A 77 -0.09 5.57 0.32
N LEU A 78 1.14 6.08 0.43
CA LEU A 78 2.10 5.71 1.46
C LEU A 78 2.02 6.55 2.75
N THR A 79 1.27 7.65 2.80
CA THR A 79 1.30 8.62 3.91
C THR A 79 0.83 8.08 5.28
N ASP A 80 0.20 6.90 5.34
CA ASP A 80 -0.47 6.40 6.55
C ASP A 80 0.13 5.11 7.18
N CYS A 81 1.25 4.57 6.70
CA CYS A 81 1.86 3.34 7.24
C CYS A 81 3.30 3.58 7.74
N GLN A 82 3.45 4.17 8.93
CA GLN A 82 4.76 4.49 9.53
C GLN A 82 5.33 3.34 10.39
N GLU A 83 4.47 2.51 11.00
CA GLU A 83 4.84 1.24 11.64
C GLU A 83 4.23 0.08 10.84
N GLY A 84 5.06 -0.86 10.37
CA GLY A 84 4.62 -2.00 9.58
C GLY A 84 5.02 -1.97 8.09
N ALA A 85 5.68 -0.92 7.63
CA ALA A 85 6.17 -0.83 6.24
C ALA A 85 7.09 -2.01 5.87
N THR A 86 7.94 -2.49 6.80
CA THR A 86 8.81 -3.65 6.58
C THR A 86 8.03 -4.97 6.47
N ASP A 87 7.05 -5.20 7.35
CA ASP A 87 6.25 -6.44 7.33
C ASP A 87 5.33 -6.47 6.11
N LEU A 88 4.76 -5.31 5.76
CA LEU A 88 4.00 -5.12 4.53
C LEU A 88 4.87 -5.34 3.29
N TRP A 89 6.09 -4.82 3.28
CA TRP A 89 7.07 -5.04 2.21
C TRP A 89 7.42 -6.51 2.05
N GLU A 90 7.61 -7.26 3.13
CA GLU A 90 7.87 -8.70 3.09
C GLU A 90 6.65 -9.50 2.61
N LYS A 91 5.43 -9.11 2.99
CA LYS A 91 4.19 -9.71 2.46
C LYS A 91 4.06 -9.45 0.96
N LEU A 92 4.29 -8.22 0.52
CA LEU A 92 4.33 -7.80 -0.88
C LEU A 92 5.30 -8.64 -1.71
N ARG A 93 6.53 -8.75 -1.22
CA ARG A 93 7.58 -9.55 -1.85
C ARG A 93 7.18 -11.02 -1.96
N ARG A 94 6.53 -11.58 -0.95
CA ARG A 94 6.03 -12.96 -0.95
C ARG A 94 4.92 -13.17 -1.97
N GLU A 95 3.90 -12.31 -1.98
CA GLU A 95 2.77 -12.43 -2.91
C GLU A 95 3.20 -12.19 -4.35
N SER A 96 4.10 -11.23 -4.61
CA SER A 96 4.60 -11.00 -5.97
C SER A 96 5.36 -12.20 -6.54
N LYS A 97 6.06 -12.98 -5.72
CA LYS A 97 6.74 -14.22 -6.16
C LYS A 97 5.76 -15.33 -6.57
N ASN A 98 4.50 -15.26 -6.10
CA ASN A 98 3.47 -16.23 -6.43
C ASN A 98 2.71 -15.88 -7.71
N LEU A 99 2.92 -14.69 -8.27
CA LEU A 99 2.32 -14.29 -9.54
C LEU A 99 3.22 -14.77 -10.68
N ASP A 100 2.68 -15.60 -11.57
CA ASP A 100 3.40 -16.15 -12.73
C ASP A 100 3.43 -15.14 -13.88
N PHE A 101 4.28 -14.12 -13.75
CA PHE A 101 4.53 -13.13 -14.79
C PHE A 101 6.04 -12.91 -14.99
N GLN A 102 6.48 -12.90 -16.25
CA GLN A 102 7.87 -12.58 -16.59
C GLN A 102 8.18 -11.12 -16.26
N GLY A 103 9.34 -10.87 -15.62
CA GLY A 103 9.78 -9.53 -15.25
C GLY A 103 9.19 -9.04 -13.93
N SER A 104 8.96 -9.96 -12.99
CA SER A 104 8.50 -9.58 -11.66
C SER A 104 9.50 -8.66 -10.98
N LEU A 105 9.01 -7.63 -10.28
CA LEU A 105 9.84 -6.66 -9.57
C LEU A 105 10.81 -7.32 -8.56
N PHE A 106 10.51 -8.57 -8.18
CA PHE A 106 11.21 -9.33 -7.14
C PHE A 106 11.72 -10.70 -7.61
N GLU A 107 11.90 -10.91 -8.94
CA GLU A 107 12.66 -12.06 -9.48
C GLU A 107 14.10 -12.11 -8.93
#